data_AF-A0A2S1MH84-F1
#
_entry.id   AF-A0A2S1MH84-F1
#
_cell.length_a   1.000
_cell.length_b   1.000
_cell.length_c   1.000
_cell.angle_alpha   90.00
_cell.angle_beta   90.00
_cell.angle_gamma   90.00
#
_symmetry.space_group_name_H-M   'P 1'
#
loop_
_entity.id
_entity.type
_entity.pdbx_description
1 polymer ?
#
loop_
_entity_poly.entity_id
_entity_poly.type
_entity_poly.pdbx_seq_one_letter_code
_entity_poly.pdbx_strand_id
1 'polypeptide(L)'
;MRIKPISLAVLLSCSLILNVQASQEEVPALNYSQSAQLIRDTYERELFTLPPFKEGHFGLRMFRQTLDEKYYATIWTDMAQVASRLNRFANDVVKPEDIILYSSERLTRYQEKEDERSQRRYTVTKHHPEYLYLGVDLLGAMARADEYGLKHQQDKTLREIIRRYDFTRYATDKEMIEAWAAQLANQVYWLRQLGEQDVVNAFIEAFRATYPDDNDKKLSAQQYGNKIYGMTHIIFADSQYYQKRVNEADHQWIYDYFRDNIDTILLRAKEDIIAEVGISFLLAGLDHDPVVEKTRQAIRDAISTEQGMIPSVDGDFDLKYGEHRNVLAIMLLDWKGVHKAPTYQAHPKAFKSIPYGLVPKSPK
;
A
#
# COMPACT_ATOMS: atom_id res chain seq x y z
N MET A 1 -53.58 57.57 -64.42
CA MET A 1 -53.90 58.26 -63.16
C MET A 1 -53.24 57.47 -62.03
N ARG A 2 -52.53 58.16 -61.12
CA ARG A 2 -51.66 57.71 -59.98
C ARG A 2 -51.88 56.28 -59.43
N ILE A 3 -50.83 55.53 -59.04
CA ILE A 3 -50.29 55.38 -57.65
C ILE A 3 -48.96 54.58 -57.73
N LYS A 4 -47.79 55.18 -57.41
CA LYS A 4 -46.86 55.04 -56.25
C LYS A 4 -46.13 53.69 -56.03
N PRO A 5 -44.80 53.71 -55.76
CA PRO A 5 -43.98 52.54 -55.42
C PRO A 5 -44.01 52.21 -53.92
N ILE A 6 -43.89 50.92 -53.59
CA ILE A 6 -43.72 50.43 -52.22
C ILE A 6 -42.23 50.45 -51.88
N SER A 7 -41.89 51.21 -50.84
CA SER A 7 -40.55 51.32 -50.26
C SER A 7 -40.17 50.05 -49.51
N LEU A 8 -39.00 49.48 -49.82
CA LEU A 8 -38.34 48.46 -49.00
C LEU A 8 -37.27 49.17 -48.16
N ALA A 9 -37.53 49.34 -46.87
CA ALA A 9 -36.56 49.84 -45.90
C ALA A 9 -35.86 48.66 -45.24
N VAL A 10 -34.57 48.46 -45.54
CA VAL A 10 -33.68 47.55 -44.79
C VAL A 10 -32.90 48.40 -43.79
N LEU A 11 -33.23 48.23 -42.51
CA LEU A 11 -32.47 48.76 -41.38
C LEU A 11 -31.22 47.90 -41.19
N LEU A 12 -30.04 48.49 -41.41
CA LEU A 12 -28.75 47.88 -41.09
C LEU A 12 -28.36 48.34 -39.67
N SER A 13 -28.69 47.53 -38.65
CA SER A 13 -28.18 47.73 -37.29
C SER A 13 -26.81 47.08 -37.14
N CYS A 14 -25.76 47.90 -37.07
CA CYS A 14 -24.42 47.48 -36.69
C CYS A 14 -24.37 47.18 -35.19
N SER A 15 -24.27 45.90 -34.83
CA SER A 15 -23.92 45.45 -33.48
C SER A 15 -22.45 45.04 -33.45
N LEU A 16 -21.60 45.94 -32.96
CA LEU A 16 -20.22 45.63 -32.57
C LEU A 16 -20.26 44.81 -31.27
N ILE A 17 -20.08 43.49 -31.39
CA ILE A 17 -19.83 42.62 -30.24
C ILE A 17 -18.32 42.64 -29.99
N LEU A 18 -17.90 43.36 -28.96
CA LEU A 18 -16.58 43.21 -28.36
C LEU A 18 -16.54 41.85 -27.65
N ASN A 19 -15.96 40.84 -28.28
CA ASN A 19 -15.57 39.61 -27.61
C ASN A 19 -14.38 39.92 -26.70
N VAL A 20 -14.66 40.16 -25.42
CA VAL A 20 -13.65 40.05 -24.37
C VAL A 20 -13.38 38.56 -24.19
N GLN A 21 -12.37 38.03 -24.89
CA GLN A 21 -11.76 36.77 -24.53
C GLN A 21 -11.03 36.99 -23.21
N ALA A 22 -11.70 36.66 -22.10
CA ALA A 22 -11.01 36.37 -20.86
C ALA A 22 -10.11 35.16 -21.15
N SER A 23 -8.81 35.40 -21.32
CA SER A 23 -7.82 34.35 -21.20
C SER A 23 -7.96 33.80 -19.78
N GLN A 24 -8.56 32.62 -19.64
CA GLN A 24 -8.37 31.83 -18.43
C GLN A 24 -6.87 31.60 -18.33
N GLU A 25 -6.20 32.25 -17.38
CA GLU A 25 -4.86 31.85 -16.99
C GLU A 25 -4.97 30.39 -16.56
N GLU A 26 -4.48 29.47 -17.39
CA GLU A 26 -4.30 28.09 -16.99
C GLU A 26 -3.36 28.10 -15.79
N VAL A 27 -3.90 27.80 -14.60
CA VAL A 27 -3.09 27.60 -13.41
C VAL A 27 -2.08 26.52 -13.74
N PRO A 28 -0.75 26.79 -13.67
CA PRO A 28 0.25 25.80 -14.03
C PRO A 28 0.05 24.54 -13.20
N ALA A 29 0.01 23.38 -13.87
CA ALA A 29 -0.07 22.09 -13.18
C ALA A 29 1.08 21.97 -12.18
N LEU A 30 0.77 21.53 -10.96
CA LEU A 30 1.77 21.32 -9.92
C LEU A 30 2.83 20.33 -10.42
N ASN A 31 4.10 20.61 -10.15
CA ASN A 31 5.15 19.61 -10.37
C ASN A 31 5.04 18.47 -9.34
N TYR A 32 5.75 17.36 -9.55
CA TYR A 32 5.62 16.18 -8.68
C TYR A 32 5.88 16.47 -7.20
N SER A 33 6.90 17.26 -6.87
CA SER A 33 7.21 17.60 -5.48
C SER A 33 6.12 18.48 -4.86
N GLN A 34 5.58 19.44 -5.62
CA GLN A 34 4.44 20.27 -5.18
C GLN A 34 3.16 19.44 -4.99
N SER A 35 2.88 18.50 -5.89
CA SER A 35 1.77 17.55 -5.77
C SER A 35 1.91 16.67 -4.53
N ALA A 36 3.10 16.12 -4.28
CA ALA A 36 3.37 15.34 -3.08
C ALA A 36 3.19 16.18 -1.80
N GLN A 37 3.66 17.43 -1.82
CA GLN A 37 3.54 18.36 -0.71
C GLN A 37 2.06 18.69 -0.41
N LEU A 38 1.25 18.92 -1.45
CA LEU A 38 -0.19 19.14 -1.31
C LEU A 38 -0.88 17.97 -0.59
N ILE A 39 -0.63 16.73 -1.01
CA ILE A 39 -1.20 15.55 -0.36
C ILE A 39 -0.70 15.42 1.08
N ARG A 40 0.61 15.63 1.29
CA ARG A 40 1.23 15.56 2.60
C ARG A 40 0.60 16.56 3.57
N ASP A 41 0.40 17.82 3.16
CA ASP A 41 -0.19 18.87 3.99
C ASP A 41 -1.66 18.58 4.32
N THR A 42 -2.42 18.01 3.38
CA THR A 42 -3.80 17.56 3.63
C THR A 42 -3.85 16.51 4.74
N TYR A 43 -3.01 15.48 4.67
CA TYR A 43 -2.99 14.42 5.69
C TYR A 43 -2.38 14.87 7.01
N GLU A 44 -1.30 15.66 7.00
CA GLU A 44 -0.66 16.12 8.24
C GLU A 44 -1.57 17.03 9.06
N ARG A 45 -2.38 17.88 8.41
CA ARG A 45 -3.33 18.75 9.10
C ARG A 45 -4.40 17.97 9.87
N GLU A 46 -4.86 16.85 9.30
CA GLU A 46 -5.95 16.04 9.83
C GLU A 46 -5.46 14.73 10.46
N LEU A 47 -4.15 14.56 10.66
CA LEU A 47 -3.54 13.28 11.03
C LEU A 47 -4.11 12.67 12.32
N PHE A 48 -4.43 13.53 13.29
CA PHE A 48 -5.01 13.18 14.58
C PHE A 48 -6.45 12.64 14.49
N THR A 49 -7.13 12.81 13.35
CA THR A 49 -8.48 12.28 13.10
C THR A 49 -8.45 10.82 12.64
N LEU A 50 -7.28 10.34 12.19
CA LEU A 50 -7.13 8.99 11.69
C LEU A 50 -7.14 7.97 12.85
N PRO A 51 -7.68 6.76 12.64
CA PRO A 51 -7.50 5.67 13.59
C PRO A 51 -6.01 5.40 13.85
N PRO A 52 -5.60 4.97 15.06
CA PRO A 52 -4.20 4.76 15.43
C PRO A 52 -3.38 3.93 14.43
N PHE A 53 -3.99 2.89 13.85
CA PHE A 53 -3.34 2.08 12.83
C PHE A 53 -2.98 2.89 11.56
N LYS A 54 -3.87 3.78 11.13
CA LYS A 54 -3.70 4.61 9.94
C LYS A 54 -2.74 5.77 10.18
N GLU A 55 -2.85 6.42 11.34
CA GLU A 55 -1.90 7.43 11.79
C GLU A 55 -0.46 6.87 11.83
N GLY A 56 -0.27 5.72 12.48
CA GLY A 56 1.03 5.04 12.55
C GLY A 56 1.55 4.61 11.18
N HIS A 57 0.65 4.11 10.32
CA HIS A 57 0.99 3.69 8.95
C HIS A 57 1.49 4.85 8.08
N PHE A 58 0.81 6.00 8.12
CA PHE A 58 1.20 7.23 7.44
C PHE A 58 2.53 7.75 7.98
N GLY A 59 2.60 7.94 9.30
CA GLY A 59 3.75 8.52 9.97
C GLY A 59 5.03 7.71 9.81
N LEU A 60 4.95 6.38 9.89
CA LEU A 60 6.10 5.50 9.66
C LEU A 60 6.68 5.67 8.24
N ARG A 61 5.81 5.72 7.22
CA ARG A 61 6.25 5.90 5.83
C ARG A 61 6.84 7.27 5.60
N MET A 62 6.22 8.32 6.14
CA MET A 62 6.77 9.67 6.02
C MET A 62 8.12 9.77 6.73
N PHE A 63 8.27 9.19 7.92
CA PHE A 63 9.56 9.12 8.60
C PHE A 63 10.62 8.38 7.76
N ARG A 64 10.27 7.27 7.13
CA ARG A 64 11.18 6.54 6.21
C ARG A 64 11.60 7.36 5.00
N GLN A 65 10.81 8.35 4.59
CA GLN A 65 11.18 9.24 3.49
C GLN A 65 11.95 10.47 3.97
N THR A 66 11.58 11.07 5.11
CA THR A 66 12.10 12.40 5.49
C THR A 66 13.07 12.38 6.66
N LEU A 67 13.07 11.32 7.47
CA LEU A 67 13.74 11.23 8.78
C LEU A 67 13.33 12.35 9.77
N ASP A 68 12.19 12.99 9.53
CA ASP A 68 11.73 14.13 10.32
C ASP A 68 11.21 13.68 11.70
N GLU A 69 11.79 14.23 12.76
CA GLU A 69 11.45 13.91 14.16
C GLU A 69 9.98 14.22 14.49
N LYS A 70 9.27 15.04 13.69
CA LYS A 70 7.83 15.31 13.90
C LYS A 70 6.95 14.06 13.88
N TYR A 71 7.40 12.98 13.21
CA TYR A 71 6.66 11.70 13.17
C TYR A 71 6.97 10.77 14.35
N TYR A 72 7.77 11.17 15.34
CA TYR A 72 8.05 10.29 16.49
C TYR A 72 6.80 9.88 17.26
N ALA A 73 5.80 10.76 17.37
CA ALA A 73 4.54 10.44 18.04
C ALA A 73 3.78 9.31 17.31
N THR A 74 3.71 9.36 15.98
CA THR A 74 3.01 8.36 15.18
C THR A 74 3.77 7.03 15.11
N ILE A 75 5.11 7.07 15.13
CA ILE A 75 5.94 5.87 15.32
C ILE A 75 5.62 5.23 16.68
N TRP A 76 5.49 6.02 17.74
CA TRP A 76 5.11 5.50 19.05
C TRP A 76 3.71 4.89 19.04
N THR A 77 2.74 5.52 18.37
CA THR A 77 1.39 4.97 18.17
C THR A 77 1.44 3.61 17.46
N ASP A 78 2.22 3.47 16.38
CA ASP A 78 2.40 2.20 15.68
C ASP A 78 3.02 1.13 16.59
N MET A 79 4.09 1.47 17.31
CA MET A 79 4.72 0.57 18.29
C MET A 79 3.73 0.13 19.38
N ALA A 80 2.89 1.03 19.88
CA ALA A 80 1.92 0.71 20.92
C ALA A 80 0.85 -0.28 20.42
N GLN A 81 0.40 -0.14 19.17
CA GLN A 81 -0.52 -1.09 18.53
C GLN A 81 0.13 -2.48 18.37
N VAL A 82 1.39 -2.52 17.95
CA VAL A 82 2.17 -3.76 17.84
C VAL A 82 2.31 -4.43 19.20
N ALA A 83 2.73 -3.67 20.22
CA ALA A 83 2.90 -4.18 21.57
C ALA A 83 1.59 -4.73 22.16
N SER A 84 0.49 -3.98 22.02
CA SER A 84 -0.84 -4.41 22.48
C SER A 84 -1.25 -5.75 21.86
N ARG A 85 -1.04 -5.90 20.55
CA ARG A 85 -1.35 -7.15 19.85
C ARG A 85 -0.48 -8.31 20.30
N LEU A 86 0.84 -8.10 20.42
CA LEU A 86 1.77 -9.14 20.85
C LEU A 86 1.55 -9.53 22.32
N ASN A 87 1.20 -8.58 23.19
CA ASN A 87 0.82 -8.86 24.57
C ASN A 87 -0.41 -9.79 24.62
N ARG A 88 -1.46 -9.49 23.86
CA ARG A 88 -2.65 -10.35 23.78
C ARG A 88 -2.28 -11.75 23.29
N PHE A 89 -1.51 -11.85 22.21
CA PHE A 89 -1.17 -13.16 21.63
C PHE A 89 -0.23 -13.99 22.50
N ALA A 90 0.65 -13.34 23.25
CA ALA A 90 1.56 -14.02 24.14
C ALA A 90 0.86 -14.56 25.41
N ASN A 91 -0.24 -13.94 25.85
CA ASN A 91 -0.91 -14.32 27.11
C ASN A 91 -2.23 -15.06 26.89
N ASP A 92 -3.01 -14.70 25.88
CA ASP A 92 -4.41 -15.13 25.74
C ASP A 92 -4.66 -16.04 24.54
N VAL A 93 -3.82 -16.00 23.51
CA VAL A 93 -4.03 -16.72 22.24
C VAL A 93 -2.81 -17.58 21.92
N VAL A 94 -2.52 -18.53 22.81
CA VAL A 94 -1.31 -19.37 22.74
C VAL A 94 -1.63 -20.82 22.42
N LYS A 95 -2.73 -21.36 22.96
CA LYS A 95 -3.10 -22.77 22.76
C LYS A 95 -3.85 -22.95 21.44
N PRO A 96 -3.82 -24.15 20.84
CA PRO A 96 -4.53 -24.42 19.58
C PRO A 96 -6.02 -24.04 19.63
N GLU A 97 -6.71 -24.32 20.74
CA GLU A 97 -8.12 -23.97 20.93
C GLU A 97 -8.38 -22.46 20.91
N ASP A 98 -7.51 -21.67 21.54
CA ASP A 98 -7.63 -20.20 21.57
C ASP A 98 -7.39 -19.60 20.17
N ILE A 99 -6.42 -20.17 19.43
CA ILE A 99 -6.12 -19.78 18.05
C ILE A 99 -7.33 -20.03 17.16
N ILE A 100 -7.98 -21.20 17.28
CA ILE A 100 -9.18 -21.53 16.51
C ILE A 100 -10.32 -20.56 16.84
N LEU A 101 -10.55 -20.27 18.12
CA LEU A 101 -11.60 -19.36 18.56
C LEU A 101 -11.36 -17.94 18.01
N TYR A 102 -10.17 -17.38 18.25
CA TYR A 102 -9.78 -16.07 17.75
C TYR A 102 -9.95 -15.97 16.23
N SER A 103 -9.50 -17.00 15.52
CA SER A 103 -9.52 -17.03 14.06
C SER A 103 -10.93 -17.11 13.49
N SER A 104 -11.80 -17.90 14.13
CA SER A 104 -13.21 -18.02 13.75
C SER A 104 -13.94 -16.69 13.96
N GLU A 105 -13.71 -16.02 15.10
CA GLU A 105 -14.24 -14.67 15.35
C GLU A 105 -13.70 -13.65 14.33
N ARG A 106 -12.43 -13.76 13.93
CA ARG A 106 -11.82 -12.86 12.95
C ARG A 106 -12.41 -13.03 11.55
N LEU A 107 -12.80 -14.27 11.21
CA LEU A 107 -13.38 -14.63 9.91
C LEU A 107 -14.78 -14.05 9.72
N THR A 108 -15.57 -13.85 10.79
CA THR A 108 -16.94 -13.29 10.71
C THR A 108 -16.97 -11.91 10.05
N ARG A 109 -15.86 -11.14 10.14
CA ARG A 109 -15.73 -9.82 9.52
C ARG A 109 -15.82 -9.83 7.98
N TYR A 110 -15.78 -11.01 7.36
CA TYR A 110 -15.94 -11.19 5.92
C TYR A 110 -17.31 -11.75 5.51
N GLN A 111 -18.13 -12.24 6.46
CA GLN A 111 -19.37 -12.95 6.15
C GLN A 111 -20.41 -12.10 5.40
N GLU A 112 -20.50 -10.81 5.76
CA GLU A 112 -21.52 -9.90 5.23
C GLU A 112 -20.99 -9.00 4.09
N LYS A 113 -19.77 -9.23 3.60
CA LYS A 113 -19.15 -8.37 2.59
C LYS A 113 -19.38 -8.89 1.20
N GLU A 114 -20.02 -8.12 0.33
CA GLU A 114 -20.40 -8.57 -1.01
C GLU A 114 -19.30 -8.40 -2.07
N ASP A 115 -18.21 -7.67 -1.77
CA ASP A 115 -17.13 -7.45 -2.74
C ASP A 115 -16.36 -8.75 -3.05
N GLU A 116 -15.95 -8.89 -4.33
CA GLU A 116 -15.26 -10.09 -4.85
C GLU A 116 -14.06 -10.51 -3.97
N ARG A 117 -13.27 -9.54 -3.51
CA ARG A 117 -12.07 -9.80 -2.71
C ARG A 117 -12.44 -10.37 -1.35
N SER A 118 -13.41 -9.78 -0.65
CA SER A 118 -13.85 -10.27 0.66
C SER A 118 -14.48 -11.66 0.57
N GLN A 119 -15.29 -11.93 -0.46
CA GLN A 119 -15.90 -13.24 -0.68
C GLN A 119 -14.87 -14.34 -0.94
N ARG A 120 -13.85 -14.06 -1.78
CA ARG A 120 -12.73 -15.00 -2.00
C ARG A 120 -11.98 -15.29 -0.71
N ARG A 121 -11.64 -14.25 0.05
CA ARG A 121 -10.96 -14.38 1.35
C ARG A 121 -11.77 -15.22 2.33
N TYR A 122 -13.07 -14.97 2.46
CA TYR A 122 -13.93 -15.79 3.30
C TYR A 122 -13.94 -17.25 2.84
N THR A 123 -14.12 -17.47 1.54
CA THR A 123 -14.29 -18.81 0.95
C THR A 123 -13.08 -19.70 1.17
N VAL A 124 -11.87 -19.20 0.90
CA VAL A 124 -10.66 -20.00 1.09
C VAL A 124 -10.30 -20.14 2.56
N THR A 125 -10.44 -19.06 3.34
CA THR A 125 -9.93 -19.02 4.72
C THR A 125 -10.84 -19.78 5.70
N LYS A 126 -12.11 -20.04 5.37
CA LYS A 126 -12.99 -20.84 6.24
C LYS A 126 -12.49 -22.28 6.45
N HIS A 127 -11.68 -22.81 5.53
CA HIS A 127 -11.07 -24.13 5.64
C HIS A 127 -9.77 -24.13 6.45
N HIS A 128 -9.16 -22.95 6.63
CA HIS A 128 -7.91 -22.72 7.35
C HIS A 128 -7.97 -21.42 8.16
N PRO A 129 -8.93 -21.29 9.10
CA PRO A 129 -9.17 -20.01 9.78
C PRO A 129 -7.93 -19.53 10.52
N GLU A 130 -7.10 -20.44 11.05
CA GLU A 130 -5.86 -20.16 11.77
C GLU A 130 -4.89 -19.25 11.00
N TYR A 131 -4.97 -19.23 9.67
CA TYR A 131 -4.18 -18.32 8.83
C TYR A 131 -4.38 -16.84 9.19
N LEU A 132 -5.59 -16.43 9.58
CA LEU A 132 -5.88 -15.04 9.98
C LEU A 132 -5.10 -14.65 11.23
N TYR A 133 -5.00 -15.56 12.20
CA TYR A 133 -4.17 -15.35 13.37
C TYR A 133 -2.69 -15.39 13.00
N LEU A 134 -2.25 -16.43 12.31
CA LEU A 134 -0.83 -16.71 12.05
C LEU A 134 -0.19 -15.67 11.12
N GLY A 135 -0.68 -15.57 9.89
CA GLY A 135 -0.05 -14.77 8.84
C GLY A 135 -0.45 -13.29 8.90
N VAL A 136 -1.75 -13.01 9.11
CA VAL A 136 -2.26 -11.64 9.02
C VAL A 136 -1.99 -10.84 10.30
N ASP A 137 -2.21 -11.45 11.48
CA ASP A 137 -2.15 -10.71 12.73
C ASP A 137 -0.83 -10.90 13.50
N LEU A 138 -0.42 -12.15 13.79
CA LEU A 138 0.76 -12.46 14.62
C LEU A 138 2.06 -12.16 13.88
N LEU A 139 2.28 -12.78 12.72
CA LEU A 139 3.52 -12.66 11.96
C LEU A 139 3.79 -11.21 11.56
N GLY A 140 2.77 -10.48 11.11
CA GLY A 140 2.89 -9.07 10.77
C GLY A 140 3.30 -8.20 11.97
N ALA A 141 2.79 -8.47 13.17
CA ALA A 141 3.17 -7.73 14.37
C ALA A 141 4.60 -8.07 14.83
N MET A 142 5.01 -9.34 14.74
CA MET A 142 6.38 -9.75 15.02
C MET A 142 7.37 -9.11 14.03
N ALA A 143 7.04 -9.11 12.74
CA ALA A 143 7.85 -8.48 11.71
C ALA A 143 7.97 -6.98 11.92
N ARG A 144 6.88 -6.27 12.24
CA ARG A 144 6.94 -4.83 12.54
C ARG A 144 7.79 -4.52 13.77
N ALA A 145 7.71 -5.33 14.82
CA ALA A 145 8.62 -5.19 15.96
C ALA A 145 10.09 -5.39 15.53
N ASP A 146 10.36 -6.37 14.66
CA ASP A 146 11.69 -6.66 14.12
C ASP A 146 12.25 -5.48 13.28
N GLU A 147 11.41 -4.85 12.46
CA GLU A 147 11.77 -3.66 11.67
C GLU A 147 12.29 -2.52 12.56
N TYR A 148 11.75 -2.38 13.78
CA TYR A 148 12.23 -1.41 14.77
C TYR A 148 13.50 -1.82 15.52
N GLY A 149 14.01 -3.04 15.30
CA GLY A 149 15.08 -3.61 16.11
C GLY A 149 14.61 -4.07 17.50
N LEU A 150 13.30 -4.31 17.65
CA LEU A 150 12.67 -4.77 18.89
C LEU A 150 12.17 -6.22 18.74
N LYS A 151 11.78 -6.82 19.85
CA LYS A 151 11.04 -8.08 19.92
C LYS A 151 10.11 -8.07 21.13
N HIS A 152 9.17 -9.00 21.20
CA HIS A 152 8.36 -9.16 22.40
C HIS A 152 9.16 -9.84 23.54
N GLN A 153 8.86 -9.53 24.79
CA GLN A 153 9.50 -10.16 25.95
C GLN A 153 9.25 -11.68 26.02
N GLN A 154 8.11 -12.14 25.48
CA GLN A 154 7.77 -13.55 25.30
C GLN A 154 7.97 -14.03 23.84
N ASP A 155 8.97 -13.49 23.13
CA ASP A 155 9.26 -13.84 21.73
C ASP A 155 9.43 -15.36 21.49
N LYS A 156 10.00 -16.09 22.46
CA LYS A 156 10.11 -17.56 22.39
C LYS A 156 8.73 -18.24 22.25
N THR A 157 7.77 -17.85 23.09
CA THR A 157 6.40 -18.38 23.05
C THR A 157 5.74 -18.12 21.70
N LEU A 158 5.87 -16.90 21.18
CA LEU A 158 5.28 -16.51 19.90
C LEU A 158 5.89 -17.28 18.72
N ARG A 159 7.22 -17.45 18.71
CA ARG A 159 7.91 -18.26 17.70
C ARG A 159 7.52 -19.74 17.77
N GLU A 160 7.36 -20.29 18.98
CA GLU A 160 6.87 -21.65 19.16
C GLU A 160 5.47 -21.85 18.57
N ILE A 161 4.61 -20.83 18.55
CA ILE A 161 3.32 -20.90 17.86
C ILE A 161 3.52 -20.98 16.34
N ILE A 162 4.34 -20.08 15.76
CA ILE A 162 4.65 -20.08 14.31
C ILE A 162 5.20 -21.43 13.85
N ARG A 163 6.10 -22.04 14.62
CA ARG A 163 6.75 -23.32 14.29
C ARG A 163 5.83 -24.53 14.29
N ARG A 164 4.62 -24.44 14.83
CA ARG A 164 3.62 -25.53 14.79
C ARG A 164 3.02 -25.71 13.39
N TYR A 165 3.15 -24.71 12.53
CA TYR A 165 2.48 -24.67 11.23
C TYR A 165 3.49 -24.65 10.09
N ASP A 166 3.22 -25.42 9.06
CA ASP A 166 3.97 -25.42 7.81
C ASP A 166 3.38 -24.34 6.88
N PHE A 167 4.10 -23.22 6.72
CA PHE A 167 3.61 -22.10 5.92
C PHE A 167 3.65 -22.37 4.42
N THR A 168 4.35 -23.43 3.97
CA THR A 168 4.32 -23.87 2.57
C THR A 168 2.88 -24.12 2.13
N ARG A 169 2.06 -24.71 3.01
CA ARG A 169 0.65 -25.02 2.73
C ARG A 169 -0.19 -23.79 2.35
N TYR A 170 0.09 -22.65 2.96
CA TYR A 170 -0.61 -21.41 2.65
C TYR A 170 0.05 -20.68 1.46
N ALA A 171 1.38 -20.71 1.41
CA ALA A 171 2.18 -20.00 0.43
C ALA A 171 2.08 -20.59 -0.98
N THR A 172 1.81 -21.89 -1.11
CA THR A 172 1.71 -22.55 -2.42
C THR A 172 0.28 -22.88 -2.84
N ASP A 173 -0.71 -22.55 -2.02
CA ASP A 173 -2.12 -22.80 -2.35
C ASP A 173 -2.64 -21.74 -3.33
N LYS A 174 -3.21 -22.20 -4.45
CA LYS A 174 -3.69 -21.35 -5.53
C LYS A 174 -4.81 -20.42 -5.07
N GLU A 175 -5.79 -20.92 -4.35
CA GLU A 175 -6.94 -20.12 -3.90
C GLU A 175 -6.51 -19.08 -2.86
N MET A 176 -5.54 -19.43 -2.01
CA MET A 176 -4.91 -18.51 -1.06
C MET A 176 -4.17 -17.40 -1.80
N ILE A 177 -3.42 -17.70 -2.85
CA ILE A 177 -2.77 -16.69 -3.70
C ILE A 177 -3.81 -15.76 -4.34
N GLU A 178 -4.89 -16.33 -4.90
CA GLU A 178 -5.97 -15.54 -5.51
C GLU A 178 -6.71 -14.61 -4.52
N ALA A 179 -6.70 -14.94 -3.22
CA ALA A 179 -7.35 -14.16 -2.17
C ALA A 179 -6.39 -13.21 -1.40
N TRP A 180 -5.12 -13.57 -1.30
CA TRP A 180 -4.15 -13.01 -0.35
C TRP A 180 -2.76 -12.75 -0.93
N ALA A 181 -2.58 -12.75 -2.25
CA ALA A 181 -1.30 -12.54 -2.95
C ALA A 181 -0.29 -11.62 -2.24
N ALA A 182 -0.65 -10.35 -2.05
CA ALA A 182 0.23 -9.39 -1.40
C ALA A 182 0.54 -9.72 0.08
N GLN A 183 -0.46 -10.20 0.83
CA GLN A 183 -0.25 -10.62 2.22
C GLN A 183 0.69 -11.82 2.30
N LEU A 184 0.51 -12.83 1.45
CA LEU A 184 1.38 -13.99 1.39
C LEU A 184 2.81 -13.59 1.00
N ALA A 185 2.96 -12.70 0.01
CA ALA A 185 4.27 -12.15 -0.36
C ALA A 185 4.97 -11.52 0.85
N ASN A 186 4.28 -10.67 1.62
CA ASN A 186 4.87 -10.10 2.83
C ASN A 186 5.26 -11.18 3.85
N GLN A 187 4.38 -12.14 4.07
CA GLN A 187 4.56 -13.18 5.08
C GLN A 187 5.75 -14.10 4.78
N VAL A 188 5.94 -14.53 3.54
CA VAL A 188 7.06 -15.43 3.21
C VAL A 188 8.42 -14.77 3.42
N TYR A 189 8.52 -13.46 3.15
CA TYR A 189 9.73 -12.69 3.45
C TYR A 189 9.88 -12.41 4.95
N TRP A 190 8.79 -12.14 5.67
CA TRP A 190 8.83 -11.99 7.13
C TRP A 190 9.31 -13.27 7.83
N LEU A 191 8.84 -14.45 7.40
CA LEU A 191 9.31 -15.74 7.91
C LEU A 191 10.83 -15.89 7.72
N ARG A 192 11.34 -15.56 6.53
CA ARG A 192 12.78 -15.58 6.24
C ARG A 192 13.55 -14.58 7.11
N GLN A 193 13.06 -13.35 7.23
CA GLN A 193 13.69 -12.27 8.01
C GLN A 193 13.77 -12.61 9.50
N LEU A 194 12.70 -13.20 10.05
CA LEU A 194 12.65 -13.66 11.42
C LEU A 194 13.45 -14.95 11.65
N GLY A 195 13.88 -15.64 10.58
CA GLY A 195 14.64 -16.89 10.66
C GLY A 195 13.77 -18.10 11.05
N GLU A 196 12.48 -18.09 10.70
CA GLU A 196 11.54 -19.14 11.07
C GLU A 196 11.38 -20.19 9.96
N GLN A 197 11.03 -19.78 8.74
CA GLN A 197 10.89 -20.65 7.57
C GLN A 197 11.31 -19.89 6.32
N ASP A 198 11.90 -20.58 5.34
CA ASP A 198 12.21 -20.01 4.04
C ASP A 198 11.39 -20.69 2.94
N VAL A 199 10.25 -20.07 2.64
CA VAL A 199 9.27 -20.56 1.64
C VAL A 199 9.10 -19.57 0.48
N VAL A 200 10.03 -18.62 0.32
CA VAL A 200 9.91 -17.55 -0.69
C VAL A 200 9.95 -18.10 -2.11
N ASN A 201 10.88 -19.01 -2.42
CA ASN A 201 11.00 -19.56 -3.78
C ASN A 201 9.75 -20.37 -4.14
N ALA A 202 9.27 -21.21 -3.22
CA ALA A 202 8.05 -21.98 -3.40
C ALA A 202 6.82 -21.07 -3.64
N PHE A 203 6.72 -19.97 -2.89
CA PHE A 203 5.69 -18.96 -3.13
C PHE A 203 5.80 -18.32 -4.51
N ILE A 204 7.01 -17.90 -4.94
CA ILE A 204 7.21 -17.27 -6.25
C ILE A 204 6.82 -18.22 -7.38
N GLU A 205 7.20 -19.50 -7.30
CA GLU A 205 6.82 -20.52 -8.27
C GLU A 205 5.29 -20.70 -8.32
N ALA A 206 4.64 -20.86 -7.16
CA ALA A 206 3.19 -21.01 -7.07
C ALA A 206 2.43 -19.74 -7.53
N PHE A 207 2.96 -18.56 -7.22
CA PHE A 207 2.40 -17.27 -7.64
C PHE A 207 2.40 -17.15 -9.16
N ARG A 208 3.53 -17.46 -9.81
CA ARG A 208 3.65 -17.44 -11.27
C ARG A 208 2.77 -18.49 -11.94
N ALA A 209 2.64 -19.68 -11.34
CA ALA A 209 1.72 -20.71 -11.83
C ALA A 209 0.24 -20.32 -11.67
N THR A 210 -0.09 -19.54 -10.64
CA THR A 210 -1.45 -19.02 -10.40
C THR A 210 -1.80 -17.91 -11.38
N TYR A 211 -0.82 -17.06 -11.72
CA TYR A 211 -1.00 -15.89 -12.58
C TYR A 211 -0.06 -15.87 -13.82
N PRO A 212 -0.13 -16.88 -14.71
CA PRO A 212 0.68 -16.86 -15.93
C PRO A 212 0.27 -15.68 -16.82
N ASP A 213 1.25 -14.99 -17.40
CA ASP A 213 1.07 -13.72 -18.12
C ASP A 213 0.11 -13.84 -19.31
N ASP A 214 0.16 -14.95 -20.03
CA ASP A 214 -0.70 -15.24 -21.18
C ASP A 214 -2.19 -15.29 -20.84
N ASN A 215 -2.55 -15.39 -19.54
CA ASN A 215 -3.93 -15.42 -19.07
C ASN A 215 -4.46 -14.06 -18.57
N ASP A 216 -3.69 -12.97 -18.65
CA ASP A 216 -4.09 -11.67 -18.11
C ASP A 216 -5.40 -11.11 -18.68
N LYS A 217 -5.69 -11.43 -19.94
CA LYS A 217 -6.94 -11.04 -20.63
C LYS A 217 -8.17 -11.75 -20.07
N LYS A 218 -8.00 -12.87 -19.36
CA LYS A 218 -9.08 -13.64 -18.74
C LYS A 218 -9.33 -13.25 -17.29
N LEU A 219 -8.42 -12.47 -16.68
CA LEU A 219 -8.55 -12.04 -15.29
C LEU A 219 -9.61 -10.94 -15.15
N SER A 220 -10.44 -11.04 -14.11
CA SER A 220 -11.28 -9.92 -13.66
C SER A 220 -10.42 -8.71 -13.31
N ALA A 221 -11.00 -7.51 -13.26
CA ALA A 221 -10.28 -6.31 -12.82
C ALA A 221 -9.67 -6.51 -11.42
N GLN A 222 -10.41 -7.17 -10.51
CA GLN A 222 -9.94 -7.47 -9.17
C GLN A 222 -8.76 -8.45 -9.17
N GLN A 223 -8.82 -9.53 -9.96
CA GLN A 223 -7.74 -10.53 -10.02
C GLN A 223 -6.50 -10.02 -10.75
N TYR A 224 -6.67 -9.24 -11.81
CA TYR A 224 -5.56 -8.54 -12.44
C TYR A 224 -4.89 -7.58 -11.45
N GLY A 225 -5.67 -6.76 -10.74
CA GLY A 225 -5.16 -5.93 -9.67
C GLY A 225 -4.45 -6.74 -8.58
N ASN A 226 -4.99 -7.89 -8.17
CA ASN A 226 -4.38 -8.75 -7.16
C ASN A 226 -3.03 -9.34 -7.61
N LYS A 227 -2.89 -9.69 -8.90
CA LYS A 227 -1.62 -10.10 -9.50
C LYS A 227 -0.58 -8.97 -9.38
N ILE A 228 -0.89 -7.77 -9.89
CA ILE A 228 0.06 -6.65 -9.85
C ILE A 228 0.42 -6.30 -8.41
N TYR A 229 -0.58 -6.26 -7.53
CA TYR A 229 -0.39 -6.03 -6.10
C TYR A 229 0.47 -7.10 -5.42
N GLY A 230 0.36 -8.37 -5.84
CA GLY A 230 1.25 -9.43 -5.40
C GLY A 230 2.70 -9.20 -5.84
N MET A 231 2.91 -8.83 -7.09
CA MET A 231 4.25 -8.52 -7.65
C MET A 231 4.90 -7.33 -6.92
N THR A 232 4.19 -6.23 -6.69
CA THR A 232 4.72 -5.08 -5.95
C THR A 232 5.11 -5.46 -4.52
N HIS A 233 4.31 -6.30 -3.87
CA HIS A 233 4.59 -6.75 -2.52
C HIS A 233 5.75 -7.75 -2.40
N ILE A 234 6.08 -8.51 -3.45
CA ILE A 234 7.34 -9.28 -3.48
C ILE A 234 8.54 -8.32 -3.38
N ILE A 235 8.54 -7.23 -4.14
CA ILE A 235 9.58 -6.21 -4.11
C ILE A 235 9.61 -5.48 -2.76
N PHE A 236 8.45 -5.06 -2.25
CA PHE A 236 8.36 -4.32 -1.00
C PHE A 236 8.82 -5.16 0.18
N ALA A 237 8.41 -6.42 0.23
CA ALA A 237 8.80 -7.32 1.32
C ALA A 237 10.29 -7.65 1.27
N ASP A 238 10.88 -7.84 0.08
CA ASP A 238 12.32 -7.97 -0.04
C ASP A 238 13.03 -6.69 0.42
N SER A 239 12.54 -5.51 0.04
CA SER A 239 13.10 -4.20 0.48
C SER A 239 13.00 -3.92 1.99
N GLN A 240 12.45 -4.86 2.78
CA GLN A 240 12.11 -4.67 4.19
C GLN A 240 11.21 -3.44 4.40
N TYR A 241 10.22 -3.28 3.51
CA TYR A 241 9.33 -2.13 3.44
C TYR A 241 10.10 -0.80 3.39
N TYR A 242 10.84 -0.60 2.30
CA TYR A 242 11.56 0.64 1.96
C TYR A 242 12.80 0.94 2.83
N GLN A 243 13.31 -0.05 3.56
CA GLN A 243 14.49 0.11 4.42
C GLN A 243 15.81 -0.17 3.72
N LYS A 244 15.77 -0.92 2.61
CA LYS A 244 16.94 -1.17 1.76
C LYS A 244 16.53 -1.19 0.29
N ARG A 245 17.52 -1.00 -0.59
CA ARG A 245 17.34 -1.22 -2.03
C ARG A 245 17.17 -2.71 -2.31
N VAL A 246 16.53 -3.02 -3.42
CA VAL A 246 16.52 -4.35 -4.03
C VAL A 246 17.41 -4.35 -5.26
N ASN A 247 17.84 -5.53 -5.69
CA ASN A 247 18.53 -5.69 -6.96
C ASN A 247 17.48 -6.05 -8.04
N GLU A 248 17.50 -5.34 -9.17
CA GLU A 248 16.62 -5.61 -10.29
C GLU A 248 16.72 -7.08 -10.75
N ALA A 249 17.95 -7.59 -10.85
CA ALA A 249 18.24 -8.92 -11.37
C ALA A 249 17.59 -10.05 -10.55
N ASP A 250 17.39 -9.84 -9.24
CA ASP A 250 16.77 -10.82 -8.35
C ASP A 250 15.27 -10.98 -8.64
N HIS A 251 14.65 -9.98 -9.26
CA HIS A 251 13.23 -9.93 -9.58
C HIS A 251 12.97 -9.55 -11.04
N GLN A 252 13.89 -9.87 -11.96
CA GLN A 252 13.87 -9.41 -13.35
C GLN A 252 12.51 -9.66 -14.03
N TRP A 253 11.90 -10.81 -13.79
CA TRP A 253 10.60 -11.17 -14.35
C TRP A 253 9.46 -10.21 -13.96
N ILE A 254 9.53 -9.57 -12.80
CA ILE A 254 8.55 -8.54 -12.38
C ILE A 254 8.81 -7.24 -13.14
N TYR A 255 10.08 -6.83 -13.22
CA TYR A 255 10.47 -5.59 -13.89
C TYR A 255 10.19 -5.63 -15.39
N ASP A 256 10.52 -6.75 -16.05
CA ASP A 256 10.20 -6.98 -17.46
C ASP A 256 8.69 -6.97 -17.68
N TYR A 257 7.93 -7.69 -16.85
CA TYR A 257 6.47 -7.69 -16.93
C TYR A 257 5.87 -6.29 -16.78
N PHE A 258 6.35 -5.49 -15.81
CA PHE A 258 5.87 -4.12 -15.64
C PHE A 258 6.21 -3.22 -16.82
N ARG A 259 7.42 -3.32 -17.40
CA ARG A 259 7.80 -2.55 -18.60
C ARG A 259 6.91 -2.90 -19.79
N ASP A 260 6.73 -4.19 -20.04
CA ASP A 260 5.98 -4.68 -21.20
C ASP A 260 4.47 -4.38 -21.08
N ASN A 261 3.95 -4.25 -19.86
CA ASN A 261 2.51 -4.10 -19.60
C ASN A 261 2.11 -2.74 -19.01
N ILE A 262 3.02 -1.76 -18.90
CA ILE A 262 2.75 -0.52 -18.16
C ILE A 262 1.48 0.19 -18.63
N ASP A 263 1.24 0.28 -19.94
CA ASP A 263 0.06 0.97 -20.47
C ASP A 263 -1.24 0.24 -20.10
N THR A 264 -1.21 -1.09 -20.02
CA THR A 264 -2.35 -1.90 -19.55
C THR A 264 -2.55 -1.77 -18.05
N ILE A 265 -1.46 -1.70 -17.29
CA ILE A 265 -1.50 -1.47 -15.83
C ILE A 265 -2.15 -0.12 -15.54
N LEU A 266 -1.70 0.95 -16.20
CA LEU A 266 -2.28 2.30 -16.02
C LEU A 266 -3.77 2.35 -16.35
N LEU A 267 -4.21 1.57 -17.34
CA LEU A 267 -5.63 1.54 -17.75
C LEU A 267 -6.53 0.76 -16.77
N ARG A 268 -6.01 -0.30 -16.15
CA ARG A 268 -6.83 -1.28 -15.41
C ARG A 268 -6.65 -1.25 -13.89
N ALA A 269 -5.50 -0.77 -13.41
CA ALA A 269 -5.16 -0.79 -12.00
C ALA A 269 -5.66 0.46 -11.28
N LYS A 270 -5.85 0.34 -9.97
CA LYS A 270 -6.15 1.47 -9.09
C LYS A 270 -4.87 2.28 -8.83
N GLU A 271 -5.05 3.53 -8.43
CA GLU A 271 -3.95 4.48 -8.24
C GLU A 271 -2.98 4.05 -7.14
N ASP A 272 -3.43 3.32 -6.11
CA ASP A 272 -2.52 2.75 -5.12
C ASP A 272 -1.59 1.71 -5.77
N ILE A 273 -2.12 0.79 -6.55
CA ILE A 273 -1.32 -0.20 -7.30
C ILE A 273 -0.38 0.47 -8.31
N ILE A 274 -0.85 1.49 -9.04
CA ILE A 274 -0.01 2.27 -9.98
C ILE A 274 1.15 2.92 -9.23
N ALA A 275 0.89 3.52 -8.06
CA ALA A 275 1.93 4.11 -7.23
C ALA A 275 2.95 3.06 -6.77
N GLU A 276 2.50 1.87 -6.39
CA GLU A 276 3.38 0.79 -5.96
C GLU A 276 4.27 0.24 -7.08
N VAL A 277 3.76 0.17 -8.31
CA VAL A 277 4.57 -0.20 -9.48
C VAL A 277 5.72 0.79 -9.65
N GLY A 278 5.46 2.10 -9.64
CA GLY A 278 6.52 3.11 -9.74
C GLY A 278 7.53 3.03 -8.58
N ILE A 279 7.05 2.84 -7.34
CA ILE A 279 7.92 2.67 -6.17
C ILE A 279 8.80 1.41 -6.28
N SER A 280 8.32 0.35 -6.92
CA SER A 280 9.09 -0.88 -7.12
C SER A 280 10.36 -0.65 -7.96
N PHE A 281 10.30 0.25 -8.95
CA PHE A 281 11.48 0.68 -9.73
C PHE A 281 12.40 1.59 -8.92
N LEU A 282 11.83 2.52 -8.16
CA LEU A 282 12.59 3.41 -7.28
C LEU A 282 13.38 2.65 -6.20
N LEU A 283 12.84 1.53 -5.72
CA LEU A 283 13.52 0.62 -4.79
C LEU A 283 14.73 -0.10 -5.41
N ALA A 284 14.74 -0.32 -6.73
CA ALA A 284 15.88 -0.84 -7.47
C ALA A 284 16.89 0.25 -7.88
N GLY A 285 16.61 1.53 -7.59
CA GLY A 285 17.44 2.66 -8.05
C GLY A 285 17.28 2.97 -9.54
N LEU A 286 16.14 2.60 -10.12
CA LEU A 286 15.79 2.82 -11.53
C LEU A 286 14.98 4.11 -11.72
N ASP A 287 15.43 5.20 -11.09
CA ASP A 287 14.70 6.48 -11.01
C ASP A 287 14.36 7.12 -12.37
N HIS A 288 15.11 6.77 -13.41
CA HIS A 288 14.95 7.26 -14.79
C HIS A 288 14.28 6.24 -15.73
N ASP A 289 13.80 5.11 -15.22
CA ASP A 289 13.06 4.15 -16.04
C ASP A 289 11.74 4.77 -16.51
N PRO A 290 11.34 4.59 -17.79
CA PRO A 290 10.08 5.13 -18.32
C PRO A 290 8.84 4.75 -17.52
N VAL A 291 8.84 3.61 -16.83
CA VAL A 291 7.74 3.20 -15.95
C VAL A 291 7.56 4.18 -14.79
N VAL A 292 8.65 4.69 -14.21
CA VAL A 292 8.59 5.67 -13.11
C VAL A 292 7.92 6.96 -13.59
N GLU A 293 8.29 7.47 -14.76
CA GLU A 293 7.70 8.69 -15.30
C GLU A 293 6.21 8.50 -15.62
N LYS A 294 5.85 7.40 -16.30
CA LYS A 294 4.46 7.06 -16.62
C LYS A 294 3.58 6.95 -15.38
N THR A 295 4.06 6.29 -14.33
CA THR A 295 3.32 6.17 -13.06
C THR A 295 3.23 7.50 -12.33
N ARG A 296 4.28 8.32 -12.29
CA ARG A 296 4.22 9.68 -11.70
C ARG A 296 3.22 10.57 -12.39
N GLN A 297 3.18 10.56 -13.72
CA GLN A 297 2.20 11.32 -14.50
C GLN A 297 0.78 10.88 -14.15
N ALA A 298 0.49 9.57 -14.22
CA ALA A 298 -0.83 9.04 -13.91
C ALA A 298 -1.29 9.40 -12.49
N ILE A 299 -0.39 9.32 -11.50
CA ILE A 299 -0.71 9.66 -10.11
C ILE A 299 -0.89 11.16 -9.91
N ARG A 300 -0.06 12.00 -10.53
CA ARG A 300 -0.23 13.45 -10.48
C ARG A 300 -1.58 13.87 -11.07
N ASP A 301 -1.93 13.31 -12.22
CA ASP A 301 -3.14 13.67 -12.95
C ASP A 301 -4.41 13.20 -12.24
N ALA A 302 -4.32 12.21 -11.35
CA ALA A 302 -5.41 11.74 -10.50
C ALA A 302 -5.67 12.60 -9.25
N ILE A 303 -4.82 13.59 -8.95
CA ILE A 303 -4.98 14.43 -7.77
C ILE A 303 -6.09 15.47 -7.99
N SER A 304 -7.05 15.52 -7.07
CA SER A 304 -7.92 16.69 -6.94
C SER A 304 -7.15 17.80 -6.24
N THR A 305 -6.82 18.88 -6.95
CA THR A 305 -6.11 20.03 -6.36
C THR A 305 -6.95 20.75 -5.32
N GLU A 306 -8.28 20.74 -5.46
CA GLU A 306 -9.22 21.34 -4.51
C GLU A 306 -9.25 20.56 -3.20
N GLN A 307 -9.36 19.23 -3.27
CA GLN A 307 -9.42 18.36 -2.10
C GLN A 307 -8.02 17.99 -1.56
N GLY A 308 -6.98 18.31 -2.32
CA GLY A 308 -5.59 18.06 -1.97
C GLY A 308 -5.24 16.58 -1.83
N MET A 309 -5.95 15.69 -2.53
CA MET A 309 -5.72 14.23 -2.48
C MET A 309 -6.31 13.51 -3.70
N ILE A 310 -5.97 12.24 -3.86
CA ILE A 310 -6.53 11.34 -4.86
C ILE A 310 -7.83 10.71 -4.31
N PRO A 311 -8.98 10.82 -5.01
CA PRO A 311 -10.26 10.25 -4.58
C PRO A 311 -10.31 8.73 -4.68
N SER A 312 -11.32 8.11 -4.07
CA SER A 312 -11.63 6.69 -4.26
C SER A 312 -12.05 6.40 -5.70
N VAL A 313 -12.12 5.10 -6.06
CA VAL A 313 -12.63 4.68 -7.37
C VAL A 313 -14.08 5.13 -7.60
N ASP A 314 -14.83 5.39 -6.53
CA ASP A 314 -16.20 5.90 -6.56
C ASP A 314 -16.26 7.43 -6.37
N GLY A 315 -15.11 8.12 -6.31
CA GLY A 315 -15.01 9.58 -6.20
C GLY A 315 -14.99 10.14 -4.77
N ASP A 316 -14.88 9.31 -3.74
CA ASP A 316 -14.92 9.74 -2.32
C ASP A 316 -13.55 10.26 -1.81
N PHE A 317 -13.58 11.23 -0.90
CA PHE A 317 -12.43 11.90 -0.29
C PHE A 317 -12.24 11.57 1.20
N ASP A 318 -12.87 10.50 1.71
CA ASP A 318 -12.62 10.03 3.08
C ASP A 318 -11.12 9.73 3.31
N LEU A 319 -10.51 10.48 4.25
CA LEU A 319 -9.08 10.39 4.57
C LEU A 319 -8.69 9.01 5.12
N LYS A 320 -9.54 8.39 5.95
CA LYS A 320 -9.26 7.10 6.57
C LYS A 320 -9.17 6.00 5.52
N TYR A 321 -10.08 5.99 4.55
CA TYR A 321 -10.08 5.02 3.46
C TYR A 321 -9.04 5.35 2.40
N GLY A 322 -8.79 6.64 2.13
CA GLY A 322 -7.82 7.12 1.14
C GLY A 322 -6.35 7.05 1.56
N GLU A 323 -6.06 6.84 2.86
CA GLU A 323 -4.71 6.98 3.43
C GLU A 323 -3.63 6.18 2.68
N HIS A 324 -3.89 4.89 2.38
CA HIS A 324 -2.87 4.03 1.76
C HIS A 324 -2.51 4.50 0.35
N ARG A 325 -3.52 4.86 -0.45
CA ARG A 325 -3.32 5.41 -1.80
C ARG A 325 -2.50 6.69 -1.78
N ASN A 326 -2.86 7.59 -0.88
CA ASN A 326 -2.28 8.92 -0.84
C ASN A 326 -0.88 8.94 -0.23
N VAL A 327 -0.59 8.11 0.78
CA VAL A 327 0.79 7.98 1.30
C VAL A 327 1.75 7.42 0.25
N LEU A 328 1.29 6.46 -0.57
CA LEU A 328 2.06 5.94 -1.70
C LEU A 328 2.27 6.99 -2.78
N ALA A 329 1.25 7.80 -3.08
CA ALA A 329 1.38 8.92 -4.02
C ALA A 329 2.46 9.92 -3.57
N ILE A 330 2.49 10.31 -2.29
CA ILE A 330 3.55 11.16 -1.74
C ILE A 330 4.93 10.54 -1.98
N MET A 331 5.08 9.25 -1.67
CA MET A 331 6.34 8.52 -1.81
C MET A 331 6.81 8.44 -3.28
N LEU A 332 5.91 8.15 -4.22
CA LEU A 332 6.26 8.07 -5.64
C LEU A 332 6.68 9.44 -6.20
N LEU A 333 5.87 10.46 -5.91
CA LEU A 333 6.01 11.80 -6.48
C LEU A 333 7.20 12.57 -5.91
N ASP A 334 7.57 12.32 -4.65
CA ASP A 334 8.67 13.00 -3.96
C ASP A 334 9.60 11.99 -3.26
N TRP A 335 9.99 10.94 -3.99
CA TRP A 335 10.85 9.87 -3.50
C TRP A 335 12.16 10.39 -2.91
N LYS A 336 12.47 9.99 -1.68
CA LYS A 336 13.68 10.39 -0.94
C LYS A 336 14.68 9.26 -0.76
N GLY A 337 14.47 8.14 -1.45
CA GLY A 337 15.29 6.94 -1.30
C GLY A 337 14.82 6.03 -0.17
N VAL A 338 15.71 5.11 0.20
CA VAL A 338 15.48 4.11 1.25
C VAL A 338 16.23 4.51 2.52
N HIS A 339 15.59 4.30 3.67
CA HIS A 339 16.22 4.54 4.96
C HIS A 339 15.91 3.38 5.90
N LYS A 340 16.96 2.79 6.50
CA LYS A 340 16.83 1.77 7.54
C LYS A 340 16.36 2.41 8.86
N ALA A 341 15.10 2.81 8.87
CA ALA A 341 14.54 3.73 9.84
C ALA A 341 13.03 3.49 10.09
N PRO A 342 12.51 3.87 11.26
CA PRO A 342 13.26 4.09 12.50
C PRO A 342 13.76 2.75 13.07
N THR A 343 14.88 2.78 13.79
CA THR A 343 15.39 1.61 14.51
C THR A 343 15.88 2.05 15.89
N TYR A 344 15.75 1.17 16.89
CA TYR A 344 16.13 1.46 18.27
C TYR A 344 17.55 2.01 18.40
N GLN A 345 18.49 1.44 17.64
CA GLN A 345 19.90 1.83 17.68
C GLN A 345 20.18 3.17 17.00
N ALA A 346 19.63 3.39 15.79
CA ALA A 346 19.96 4.60 15.02
C ALA A 346 19.09 5.82 15.39
N HIS A 347 17.93 5.59 16.00
CA HIS A 347 16.94 6.65 16.29
C HIS A 347 16.44 6.60 17.74
N PRO A 348 17.32 6.57 18.76
CA PRO A 348 16.93 6.29 20.15
C PRO A 348 15.89 7.27 20.72
N LYS A 349 15.80 8.50 20.18
CA LYS A 349 14.78 9.47 20.57
C LYS A 349 13.34 8.99 20.28
N ALA A 350 13.12 8.27 19.18
CA ALA A 350 11.82 7.69 18.84
C ALA A 350 11.43 6.54 19.79
N PHE A 351 12.38 6.00 20.55
CA PHE A 351 12.22 4.84 21.43
C PHE A 351 12.44 5.17 22.91
N LYS A 352 12.30 6.44 23.32
CA LYS A 352 12.44 6.86 24.73
C LYS A 352 11.46 6.17 25.67
N SER A 353 10.27 5.83 25.17
CA SER A 353 9.23 5.10 25.91
C SER A 353 8.79 3.91 25.08
N ILE A 354 9.45 2.77 25.26
CA ILE A 354 9.06 1.53 24.58
C ILE A 354 7.78 0.99 25.25
N PRO A 355 6.69 0.75 24.50
CA PRO A 355 5.47 0.20 25.06
C PRO A 355 5.71 -1.16 25.76
N TYR A 356 4.99 -1.41 26.86
CA TYR A 356 5.11 -2.64 27.64
C TYR A 356 4.96 -3.88 26.74
N GLY A 357 5.82 -4.87 26.97
CA GLY A 357 5.88 -6.10 26.19
C GLY A 357 6.98 -6.09 25.13
N LEU A 358 7.40 -4.92 24.61
CA LEU A 358 8.51 -4.83 23.66
C LEU A 358 9.84 -4.59 24.38
N VAL A 359 10.91 -5.20 23.88
CA VAL A 359 12.29 -5.04 24.36
C VAL A 359 13.25 -4.94 23.18
N PRO A 360 14.38 -4.22 23.31
CA PRO A 360 15.43 -4.23 22.29
C PRO A 360 15.93 -5.64 21.99
N LYS A 361 16.21 -5.93 20.72
CA LYS A 361 16.95 -7.15 20.36
C LYS A 361 18.39 -7.02 20.85
N SER A 362 18.93 -8.10 21.41
CA SER A 362 20.36 -8.19 21.66
C SER A 362 21.12 -7.94 20.34
N PRO A 363 22.23 -7.19 20.35
CA PRO A 363 23.11 -7.10 19.19
C PRO A 363 23.45 -8.52 18.72
N LYS A 364 23.32 -8.78 17.42
CA LYS A 364 23.80 -10.02 16.81
C LYS A 364 25.31 -9.99 16.67
#